data_AF-A0A958F8K0-F1
#
_entry.id   AF-A0A958F8K0-F1
#
_cell.length_a   1.000
_cell.length_b   1.000
_cell.length_c   1.000
_cell.angle_alpha   90.00
_cell.angle_beta   90.00
_cell.angle_gamma   90.00
#
_symmetry.space_group_name_H-M   'P 1'
#
loop_
_entity.id
_entity.type
_entity.pdbx_description
1 polymer ?
#
loop_
_entity_poly.entity_id
_entity_poly.type
_entity_poly.pdbx_seq_one_letter_code
_entity_poly.pdbx_strand_id
1 'polypeptide(L)'
;MKRICHIGRALLLSGAVCLLSPSLLGQGGETGCTAAGCHDALMQHAFKHEAAEDCESCHEAGDGDHPASEGREFEFSGEVPGLCYDCHDEYNSGKSVHSPVEDGDCLACHDPHSAAHPKLTIEPMAALCFSCHDDIEEEIGTAGTVHAAVTTGRKCLSCHSPHNAAQRSLLKLPDGELCLDCHNGSAKTGGEVAADIKSKVKNRKFIHDPAAEG
;
A
#
# COMPACT_ATOMS: atom_id res chain seq x y z
N MET A 1 -8.43 -45.10 41.92
CA MET A 1 -7.83 -45.58 43.19
C MET A 1 -6.35 -45.87 42.97
N LYS A 2 -5.48 -45.28 43.79
CA LYS A 2 -4.00 -45.31 43.77
C LYS A 2 -3.42 -46.73 43.78
N ARG A 3 -2.27 -46.97 43.11
CA ARG A 3 -1.05 -47.68 43.61
C ARG A 3 0.15 -47.22 42.73
N ILE A 4 1.02 -46.33 43.21
CA ILE A 4 2.16 -46.53 44.11
C ILE A 4 3.32 -47.29 43.44
N CYS A 5 4.41 -46.53 43.32
CA CYS A 5 5.77 -46.83 42.92
C CYS A 5 6.47 -47.83 43.88
N HIS A 6 7.27 -48.74 43.33
CA HIS A 6 8.34 -49.45 44.05
C HIS A 6 9.65 -49.37 43.27
N ILE A 7 10.51 -48.45 43.74
CA ILE A 7 11.94 -48.62 44.07
C ILE A 7 12.67 -49.81 43.43
N GLY A 8 13.68 -49.50 42.61
CA GLY A 8 14.81 -50.38 42.30
C GLY A 8 16.10 -49.55 42.25
N ARG A 9 17.01 -49.81 43.20
CA ARG A 9 18.29 -49.12 43.41
C ARG A 9 19.42 -50.14 43.22
N ALA A 10 20.32 -49.93 42.26
CA ALA A 10 21.66 -50.55 42.19
C ALA A 10 22.49 -49.74 41.17
N LEU A 11 23.42 -48.89 41.62
CA LEU A 11 24.84 -49.15 41.85
C LEU A 11 25.72 -49.06 40.57
N LEU A 12 26.43 -47.93 40.48
CA LEU A 12 27.86 -47.76 40.17
C LEU A 12 28.40 -48.31 38.82
N LEU A 13 28.87 -47.41 37.95
CA LEU A 13 30.30 -47.15 37.75
C LEU A 13 30.52 -46.04 36.70
N SER A 14 31.09 -44.94 37.20
CA SER A 14 31.98 -43.96 36.60
C SER A 14 32.25 -43.99 35.08
N GLY A 15 32.07 -42.82 34.46
CA GLY A 15 33.07 -42.31 33.52
C GLY A 15 32.69 -42.23 32.04
N ALA A 16 31.44 -41.90 31.69
CA ALA A 16 31.15 -41.40 30.34
C ALA A 16 31.46 -39.89 30.31
N VAL A 17 32.61 -39.56 29.71
CA VAL A 17 33.02 -38.19 29.36
C VAL A 17 31.91 -37.60 28.49
N CYS A 18 31.14 -36.66 29.04
CA CYS A 18 30.33 -35.73 28.26
C CYS A 18 31.29 -34.86 27.44
N LEU A 19 31.60 -35.31 26.22
CA LEU A 19 32.14 -34.46 25.18
C LEU A 19 31.02 -33.48 24.79
N LEU A 20 31.01 -32.35 25.49
CA LEU A 20 30.41 -31.11 25.06
C LEU A 20 30.75 -30.90 23.60
N SER A 21 29.74 -30.94 22.74
CA SER A 21 29.84 -30.46 21.36
C SER A 21 29.37 -29.00 21.36
N PRO A 22 30.24 -28.00 21.50
CA PRO A 22 29.87 -26.63 21.15
C PRO A 22 30.04 -26.50 19.65
N SER A 23 28.99 -26.86 18.92
CA SER A 23 28.83 -26.42 17.54
C SER A 23 27.36 -26.10 17.29
N LEU A 24 26.83 -25.21 18.12
CA LEU A 24 25.95 -24.16 17.61
C LEU A 24 26.87 -23.16 16.89
N LEU A 25 27.35 -23.54 15.70
CA LEU A 25 27.62 -22.52 14.71
C LEU A 25 26.25 -22.00 14.31
N GLY A 26 26.00 -20.74 14.66
CA GLY A 26 24.80 -20.02 14.28
C GLY A 26 24.51 -20.28 12.81
N GLN A 27 23.29 -20.72 12.56
CA GLN A 27 22.65 -20.61 11.25
C GLN A 27 22.83 -19.16 10.79
N GLY A 28 23.25 -18.98 9.54
CA GLY A 28 23.63 -17.68 8.99
C GLY A 28 22.64 -16.58 9.35
N GLY A 29 23.09 -15.62 10.16
CA GLY A 29 22.49 -14.29 10.15
C GLY A 29 23.07 -13.59 8.94
N GLU A 30 22.21 -13.19 8.01
CA GLU A 30 22.58 -12.36 6.86
C GLU A 30 23.48 -11.19 7.32
N THR A 31 24.62 -11.01 6.64
CA THR A 31 25.48 -9.82 6.83
C THR A 31 24.98 -8.77 5.85
N GLY A 32 23.96 -8.00 6.25
CA GLY A 32 23.36 -7.00 5.38
C GLY A 32 22.61 -5.92 6.18
N CYS A 33 22.28 -4.81 5.53
CA CYS A 33 21.60 -3.67 6.18
C CYS A 33 20.29 -4.09 6.87
N THR A 34 19.57 -5.05 6.29
CA THR A 34 18.30 -5.57 6.82
C THR A 34 18.46 -6.83 7.67
N ALA A 35 19.67 -7.11 8.17
CA ALA A 35 19.88 -8.18 9.14
C ALA A 35 19.08 -7.89 10.42
N ALA A 36 18.67 -8.95 11.11
CA ALA A 36 17.87 -8.84 12.33
C ALA A 36 18.54 -7.90 13.36
N GLY A 37 17.84 -6.81 13.70
CA GLY A 37 18.31 -5.81 14.66
C GLY A 37 19.11 -4.64 14.09
N CYS A 38 19.26 -4.55 12.76
CA CYS A 38 19.88 -3.39 12.09
C CYS A 38 18.80 -2.51 11.42
N HIS A 39 18.30 -2.88 10.24
CA HIS A 39 17.17 -2.21 9.56
C HIS A 39 16.14 -3.21 9.00
N ASP A 40 15.94 -4.33 9.69
CA ASP A 40 15.02 -5.39 9.29
C ASP A 40 13.56 -4.90 9.12
N ALA A 41 13.20 -3.83 9.83
CA ALA A 41 11.88 -3.21 9.73
C ALA A 41 11.58 -2.56 8.35
N LEU A 42 12.59 -2.11 7.59
CA LEU A 42 12.37 -1.44 6.30
C LEU A 42 11.74 -2.38 5.26
N MET A 43 12.08 -3.67 5.34
CA MET A 43 11.66 -4.69 4.36
C MET A 43 10.75 -5.75 4.98
N GLN A 44 10.05 -5.40 6.06
CA GLN A 44 9.22 -6.34 6.83
C GLN A 44 7.82 -6.58 6.25
N HIS A 45 7.33 -5.67 5.39
CA HIS A 45 5.97 -5.76 4.89
C HIS A 45 5.84 -6.66 3.65
N ALA A 46 4.59 -7.06 3.37
CA ALA A 46 4.26 -8.04 2.35
C ALA A 46 4.56 -7.57 0.92
N PHE A 47 4.33 -6.29 0.63
CA PHE A 47 4.66 -5.70 -0.66
C PHE A 47 5.98 -4.96 -0.51
N LYS A 48 7.00 -5.42 -1.22
CA LYS A 48 8.33 -4.84 -1.21
C LYS A 48 8.57 -4.12 -2.53
N HIS A 49 9.27 -3.01 -2.47
CA HIS A 49 9.80 -2.39 -3.66
C HIS A 49 11.02 -3.18 -4.11
N GLU A 50 11.02 -3.70 -5.34
CA GLU A 50 12.15 -4.50 -5.84
C GLU A 50 13.45 -3.69 -5.84
N ALA A 51 13.38 -2.40 -6.19
CA ALA A 51 14.57 -1.54 -6.14
C ALA A 51 15.08 -1.29 -4.71
N ALA A 52 14.28 -1.54 -3.66
CA ALA A 52 14.73 -1.41 -2.28
C ALA A 52 15.58 -2.60 -1.79
N GLU A 53 15.78 -3.63 -2.63
CA GLU A 53 16.79 -4.66 -2.37
C GLU A 53 18.22 -4.14 -2.66
N ASP A 54 18.35 -3.12 -3.50
CA ASP A 54 19.61 -2.41 -3.76
C ASP A 54 19.56 -1.00 -3.17
N CYS A 55 20.04 -0.86 -1.93
CA CYS A 55 19.97 0.39 -1.17
C CYS A 55 20.62 1.56 -1.92
N GLU A 56 21.72 1.30 -2.63
CA GLU A 56 22.55 2.32 -3.28
C GLU A 56 21.89 2.96 -4.50
N SER A 57 20.84 2.33 -5.03
CA SER A 57 20.03 2.89 -6.12
C SER A 57 19.29 4.17 -5.70
N CYS A 58 18.97 4.32 -4.41
CA CYS A 58 18.24 5.47 -3.88
C CYS A 58 18.98 6.19 -2.75
N HIS A 59 19.92 5.51 -2.09
CA HIS A 59 20.64 6.04 -0.94
C HIS A 59 22.13 6.12 -1.17
N GLU A 60 22.76 7.12 -0.59
CA GLU A 60 24.22 7.19 -0.49
C GLU A 60 24.65 7.32 0.97
N ALA A 61 25.79 6.72 1.29
CA ALA A 61 26.39 6.86 2.61
C ALA A 61 26.87 8.31 2.79
N GLY A 62 26.37 8.97 3.82
CA GLY A 62 26.90 10.26 4.25
C GLY A 62 28.24 10.12 4.96
N ASP A 63 28.79 11.25 5.40
CA ASP A 63 30.09 11.31 6.09
C ASP A 63 30.06 10.82 7.56
N GLY A 64 28.94 10.29 8.03
CA GLY A 64 28.70 9.90 9.42
C GLY A 64 29.15 8.47 9.75
N ASP A 65 29.45 8.23 11.03
CA ASP A 65 29.64 6.88 11.56
C ASP A 65 28.32 6.09 11.53
N HIS A 66 28.34 4.81 11.15
CA HIS A 66 27.18 3.93 11.18
C HIS A 66 27.43 2.70 12.09
N PRO A 67 26.62 2.46 13.14
CA PRO A 67 25.40 3.18 13.51
C PRO A 67 25.67 4.48 14.29
N ALA A 68 24.95 5.56 13.98
CA ALA A 68 24.97 6.79 14.78
C ALA A 68 23.65 7.02 15.53
N SER A 69 23.72 7.91 16.53
CA SER A 69 22.61 8.21 17.44
C SER A 69 21.64 9.26 16.92
N GLU A 70 22.01 10.00 15.87
CA GLU A 70 21.31 11.20 15.41
C GLU A 70 20.48 10.96 14.13
N GLY A 71 20.70 9.84 13.43
CA GLY A 71 20.14 9.60 12.11
C GLY A 71 20.76 10.51 11.04
N ARG A 72 20.52 10.18 9.76
CA ARG A 72 21.10 10.82 8.55
C ARG A 72 22.46 10.28 8.10
N GLU A 73 22.81 9.05 8.48
CA GLU A 73 24.00 8.38 7.97
C GLU A 73 23.84 7.95 6.50
N PHE A 74 22.59 7.83 6.03
CA PHE A 74 22.24 7.58 4.65
C PHE A 74 21.27 8.66 4.17
N GLU A 75 21.63 9.32 3.08
CA GLU A 75 20.83 10.36 2.45
C GLU A 75 20.25 9.83 1.13
N PHE A 76 19.29 10.53 0.53
CA PHE A 76 18.86 10.19 -0.82
C PHE A 76 19.95 10.58 -1.82
N SER A 77 20.25 9.71 -2.78
CA SER A 77 21.22 9.95 -3.85
C SER A 77 20.75 11.02 -4.85
N GLY A 78 19.50 11.47 -4.75
CA GLY A 78 18.91 12.52 -5.56
C GLY A 78 17.66 13.14 -4.93
N GLU A 79 17.14 14.19 -5.56
CA GLU A 79 15.93 14.87 -5.10
C GLU A 79 14.66 14.15 -5.60
N VAL A 80 13.67 14.00 -4.72
CA VAL A 80 12.32 13.56 -5.11
C VAL A 80 11.60 14.76 -5.75
N PRO A 81 10.91 14.61 -6.89
CA PRO A 81 10.52 13.35 -7.53
C PRO A 81 11.50 12.80 -8.58
N GLY A 82 12.58 13.54 -8.90
CA GLY A 82 13.56 13.13 -9.91
C GLY A 82 14.12 11.73 -9.69
N LEU A 83 14.50 11.41 -8.45
CA LEU A 83 14.97 10.08 -8.08
C LEU A 83 13.96 8.95 -8.37
N CYS A 84 12.66 9.24 -8.22
CA CYS A 84 11.62 8.29 -8.56
C CYS A 84 11.49 8.16 -10.09
N TYR A 85 11.64 9.27 -10.82
CA TYR A 85 11.52 9.31 -12.28
C TYR A 85 12.72 8.72 -13.03
N ASP A 86 13.84 8.50 -12.35
CA ASP A 86 14.97 7.74 -12.92
C ASP A 86 14.54 6.31 -13.33
N CYS A 87 13.50 5.77 -12.67
CA CYS A 87 12.91 4.46 -13.00
C CYS A 87 11.43 4.51 -13.40
N HIS A 88 10.65 5.48 -12.89
CA HIS A 88 9.22 5.59 -13.13
C HIS A 88 8.88 6.66 -14.16
N ASP A 89 7.74 6.49 -14.83
CA ASP A 89 7.21 7.55 -15.70
C ASP A 89 6.96 8.85 -14.93
N GLU A 90 7.12 9.98 -15.61
CA GLU A 90 6.79 11.30 -15.09
C GLU A 90 5.28 11.45 -14.89
N TYR A 91 4.83 11.21 -13.66
CA TYR A 91 3.43 11.27 -13.28
C TYR A 91 2.90 12.70 -13.03
N ASN A 92 3.78 13.69 -12.94
CA ASN A 92 3.45 15.11 -12.74
C ASN A 92 3.06 15.83 -14.04
N SER A 93 2.84 15.10 -15.13
CA SER A 93 2.45 15.64 -16.43
C SER A 93 1.01 15.27 -16.80
N GLY A 94 0.33 16.14 -17.54
CA GLY A 94 -1.04 15.88 -18.02
C GLY A 94 -1.94 17.11 -18.00
N LYS A 95 -3.23 16.91 -18.30
CA LYS A 95 -4.24 17.99 -18.26
C LYS A 95 -4.76 18.26 -16.85
N SER A 96 -4.86 17.22 -16.04
CA SER A 96 -5.23 17.28 -14.64
C SER A 96 -4.22 16.44 -13.88
N VAL A 97 -3.40 17.07 -13.06
CA VAL A 97 -2.43 16.42 -12.18
C VAL A 97 -2.92 16.60 -10.75
N HIS A 98 -2.74 15.56 -9.93
CA HIS A 98 -3.10 15.62 -8.52
C HIS A 98 -2.04 16.41 -7.76
N SER A 99 -2.46 17.35 -6.90
CA SER A 99 -1.54 18.31 -6.27
C SER A 99 -0.32 17.66 -5.59
N PRO A 100 -0.45 16.59 -4.77
CA PRO A 100 0.74 15.95 -4.18
C PRO A 100 1.73 15.43 -5.22
N VAL A 101 1.26 15.00 -6.39
CA VAL A 101 2.13 14.53 -7.47
C VAL A 101 2.74 15.70 -8.24
N GLU A 102 1.99 16.78 -8.43
CA GLU A 102 2.49 18.03 -9.02
C GLU A 102 3.62 18.63 -8.17
N ASP A 103 3.45 18.59 -6.84
CA ASP A 103 4.42 19.07 -5.86
C ASP A 103 5.60 18.11 -5.64
N GLY A 104 5.54 16.89 -6.20
CA GLY A 104 6.59 15.89 -6.08
C GLY A 104 6.56 15.05 -4.79
N ASP A 105 5.52 15.18 -3.97
CA ASP A 105 5.34 14.50 -2.68
C ASP A 105 4.96 13.02 -2.83
N CYS A 106 5.78 12.25 -3.53
CA CYS A 106 5.56 10.83 -3.81
C CYS A 106 5.41 10.00 -2.52
N LEU A 107 6.16 10.39 -1.48
CA LEU A 107 6.21 9.72 -0.18
C LEU A 107 5.00 10.04 0.72
N ALA A 108 4.17 11.01 0.36
CA ALA A 108 2.91 11.26 1.07
C ALA A 108 1.91 10.10 0.91
N CYS A 109 2.09 9.28 -0.13
CA CYS A 109 1.23 8.14 -0.43
C CYS A 109 1.98 6.80 -0.45
N HIS A 110 3.26 6.80 -0.84
CA HIS A 110 4.03 5.58 -1.07
C HIS A 110 5.17 5.37 -0.06
N ASP A 111 5.34 4.14 0.42
CA ASP A 111 6.55 3.69 1.10
C ASP A 111 7.51 3.04 0.08
N PRO A 112 8.68 3.65 -0.21
CA PRO A 112 9.58 3.15 -1.24
C PRO A 112 10.36 1.90 -0.81
N HIS A 113 10.24 1.45 0.44
CA HIS A 113 10.86 0.20 0.91
C HIS A 113 9.86 -0.95 0.86
N SER A 114 8.84 -0.90 1.73
CA SER A 114 7.81 -1.92 1.79
C SER A 114 6.54 -1.41 2.46
N ALA A 115 5.38 -1.88 2.02
CA ALA A 115 4.10 -1.54 2.63
C ALA A 115 3.19 -2.76 2.82
N ALA A 116 2.24 -2.64 3.75
CA ALA A 116 1.21 -3.63 3.98
C ALA A 116 0.17 -3.70 2.83
N HIS A 117 0.18 -2.71 1.93
CA HIS A 117 -0.82 -2.53 0.89
C HIS A 117 -0.22 -2.61 -0.52
N PRO A 118 -0.99 -3.10 -1.52
CA PRO A 118 -0.54 -3.16 -2.90
C PRO A 118 -0.12 -1.79 -3.42
N LYS A 119 0.82 -1.77 -4.36
CA LYS A 119 1.40 -0.52 -4.90
C LYS A 119 2.07 0.33 -3.82
N LEU A 120 2.48 -0.29 -2.72
CA LEU A 120 3.28 0.32 -1.67
C LEU A 120 2.61 1.51 -1.00
N THR A 121 1.28 1.53 -0.90
CA THR A 121 0.60 2.65 -0.24
C THR A 121 0.76 2.56 1.28
N ILE A 122 0.98 3.71 1.93
CA ILE A 122 1.17 3.79 3.39
C ILE A 122 -0.11 3.46 4.18
N GLU A 123 -1.26 3.58 3.53
CA GLU A 123 -2.58 3.24 4.07
C GLU A 123 -3.43 2.48 3.04
N PRO A 124 -4.54 1.85 3.47
CA PRO A 124 -5.53 1.33 2.54
C PRO A 124 -6.09 2.45 1.67
N MET A 125 -6.22 2.20 0.36
CA MET A 125 -6.54 3.22 -0.66
C MET A 125 -7.63 4.26 -0.27
N ALA A 126 -8.75 3.82 0.33
CA ALA A 126 -9.80 4.76 0.73
C ALA A 126 -9.40 5.64 1.92
N ALA A 127 -8.79 5.04 2.95
CA ALA A 127 -8.30 5.77 4.12
C ALA A 127 -7.22 6.79 3.70
N LEU A 128 -6.32 6.38 2.80
CA LEU A 128 -5.30 7.28 2.25
C LEU A 128 -5.93 8.52 1.60
N CYS A 129 -6.98 8.34 0.77
CA CYS A 129 -7.69 9.47 0.18
C CYS A 129 -8.36 10.34 1.25
N PHE A 130 -9.02 9.74 2.22
CA PHE A 130 -9.74 10.44 3.28
C PHE A 130 -8.83 11.15 4.29
N SER A 131 -7.55 10.79 4.36
CA SER A 131 -6.56 11.53 5.16
C SER A 131 -6.48 13.02 4.79
N CYS A 132 -6.83 13.36 3.54
CA CYS A 132 -6.87 14.73 3.02
C CYS A 132 -8.26 15.14 2.48
N HIS A 133 -9.08 14.18 2.04
CA HIS A 133 -10.43 14.38 1.53
C HIS A 133 -11.48 13.91 2.55
N ASP A 134 -11.39 14.43 3.77
CA ASP A 134 -12.29 14.10 4.88
C ASP A 134 -13.72 14.62 4.65
N ASP A 135 -13.85 15.74 3.92
CA ASP A 135 -15.12 16.26 3.42
C ASP A 135 -15.89 15.23 2.57
N ILE A 136 -15.18 14.52 1.69
CA ILE A 136 -15.76 13.45 0.87
C ILE A 136 -16.13 12.24 1.74
N GLU A 137 -15.33 11.91 2.76
CA GLU A 137 -15.66 10.85 3.71
C GLU A 137 -16.96 11.15 4.46
N GLU A 138 -17.13 12.39 4.94
CA GLU A 138 -18.34 12.85 5.61
C GLU A 138 -19.57 12.82 4.69
N GLU A 139 -19.42 13.30 3.44
CA GLU A 139 -20.50 13.26 2.45
C GLU A 139 -20.96 11.82 2.19
N ILE A 140 -20.01 10.89 1.98
CA ILE A 140 -20.33 9.47 1.80
C ILE A 140 -20.98 8.88 3.06
N GLY A 141 -20.50 9.25 4.25
CA GLY A 141 -21.01 8.75 5.54
C GLY A 141 -22.43 9.21 5.87
N THR A 142 -22.85 10.36 5.34
CA THR A 142 -24.16 10.98 5.61
C THR A 142 -25.15 10.88 4.45
N ALA A 143 -24.69 10.47 3.26
CA ALA A 143 -25.53 10.35 2.08
C ALA A 143 -26.62 9.28 2.25
N GLY A 144 -27.86 9.62 1.88
CA GLY A 144 -28.99 8.69 1.87
C GLY A 144 -28.85 7.55 0.86
N THR A 145 -27.99 7.70 -0.15
CA THR A 145 -27.67 6.65 -1.12
C THR A 145 -26.23 6.83 -1.59
N VAL A 146 -25.43 5.77 -1.43
CA VAL A 146 -24.02 5.76 -1.81
C VAL A 146 -23.81 4.81 -2.98
N HIS A 147 -23.09 5.27 -4.00
CA HIS A 147 -22.77 4.44 -5.15
C HIS A 147 -21.88 3.26 -4.74
N ALA A 148 -22.29 2.02 -5.00
CA ALA A 148 -21.53 0.84 -4.55
C ALA A 148 -20.07 0.83 -5.04
N ALA A 149 -19.78 1.44 -6.19
CA ALA A 149 -18.40 1.54 -6.69
C ALA A 149 -17.46 2.39 -5.82
N VAL A 150 -17.96 3.23 -4.89
CA VAL A 150 -17.10 3.96 -3.94
C VAL A 150 -16.86 3.19 -2.65
N THR A 151 -17.75 2.27 -2.28
CA THR A 151 -17.61 1.45 -1.04
C THR A 151 -17.08 0.05 -1.28
N THR A 152 -17.14 -0.46 -2.52
CA THR A 152 -16.76 -1.83 -2.87
C THR A 152 -15.66 -1.89 -3.93
N GLY A 153 -14.96 -3.03 -4.00
CA GLY A 153 -13.96 -3.29 -5.03
C GLY A 153 -12.83 -2.25 -5.05
N ARG A 154 -12.67 -1.56 -6.21
CA ARG A 154 -11.62 -0.55 -6.43
C ARG A 154 -11.94 0.81 -5.81
N LYS A 155 -13.15 1.03 -5.25
CA LYS A 155 -13.53 2.25 -4.52
C LYS A 155 -13.28 3.52 -5.36
N CYS A 156 -12.54 4.49 -4.84
CA CYS A 156 -12.16 5.74 -5.53
C CYS A 156 -11.51 5.47 -6.90
N LEU A 157 -10.69 4.41 -6.99
CA LEU A 157 -10.00 3.99 -8.21
C LEU A 157 -10.93 3.32 -9.23
N SER A 158 -12.20 3.12 -8.92
CA SER A 158 -13.20 2.74 -9.92
C SER A 158 -13.30 3.82 -11.00
N CYS A 159 -13.15 5.09 -10.61
CA CYS A 159 -13.36 6.26 -11.46
C CYS A 159 -12.12 7.14 -11.63
N HIS A 160 -11.31 7.28 -10.57
CA HIS A 160 -10.20 8.23 -10.50
C HIS A 160 -8.83 7.58 -10.75
N SER A 161 -7.96 8.30 -11.44
CA SER A 161 -6.52 8.04 -11.55
C SER A 161 -5.78 8.90 -10.52
N PRO A 162 -5.08 8.33 -9.52
CA PRO A 162 -4.61 9.09 -8.36
C PRO A 162 -3.45 10.04 -8.66
N HIS A 163 -2.80 9.92 -9.82
CA HIS A 163 -1.66 10.76 -10.20
C HIS A 163 -2.05 11.85 -11.18
N ASN A 164 -2.52 11.46 -12.36
CA ASN A 164 -2.95 12.37 -13.40
C ASN A 164 -4.02 11.72 -14.28
N ALA A 165 -4.77 12.57 -14.99
CA ALA A 165 -5.66 12.15 -16.05
C ALA A 165 -5.79 13.20 -17.15
N ALA A 166 -6.31 12.76 -18.30
CA ALA A 166 -6.69 13.66 -19.39
C ALA A 166 -7.97 14.46 -19.08
N GLN A 167 -8.73 14.07 -18.07
CA GLN A 167 -10.01 14.67 -17.69
C GLN A 167 -9.88 15.41 -16.35
N ARG A 168 -10.75 16.40 -16.14
CA ARG A 168 -10.86 17.10 -14.85
C ARG A 168 -11.14 16.12 -13.71
N SER A 169 -10.80 16.53 -12.49
CA SER A 169 -11.03 15.73 -11.28
C SER A 169 -10.43 14.32 -11.39
N LEU A 170 -9.38 14.17 -12.19
CA LEU A 170 -8.63 12.93 -12.35
C LEU A 170 -9.44 11.74 -12.89
N LEU A 171 -10.51 11.98 -13.65
CA LEU A 171 -11.34 10.88 -14.18
C LEU A 171 -10.62 10.07 -15.26
N LYS A 172 -10.74 8.74 -15.19
CA LYS A 172 -10.12 7.81 -16.16
C LYS A 172 -10.69 7.92 -17.56
N LEU A 173 -11.97 8.29 -17.68
CA LEU A 173 -12.70 8.44 -18.93
C LEU A 173 -13.53 9.73 -18.88
N PRO A 174 -13.92 10.31 -20.03
CA PRO A 174 -14.88 11.41 -20.06
C PRO A 174 -16.16 11.08 -19.31
N ASP A 175 -16.74 12.02 -18.55
CA ASP A 175 -17.85 11.79 -17.61
C ASP A 175 -18.93 10.79 -18.10
N GLY A 176 -19.50 11.04 -19.29
CA GLY A 176 -20.55 10.19 -19.84
C GLY A 176 -20.07 8.79 -20.25
N GLU A 177 -18.84 8.67 -20.73
CA GLU A 177 -18.23 7.37 -21.09
C GLU A 177 -17.89 6.56 -19.83
N LEU A 178 -17.39 7.23 -18.79
CA LEU A 178 -17.05 6.60 -17.51
C LEU A 178 -18.25 5.90 -16.87
N CYS A 179 -19.41 6.55 -16.84
CA CYS A 179 -20.63 5.95 -16.31
C CYS A 179 -21.06 4.74 -17.15
N LEU A 180 -20.97 4.86 -18.48
CA LEU A 180 -21.42 3.84 -19.41
C LEU A 180 -20.45 2.68 -19.56
N ASP A 181 -19.22 2.78 -19.06
CA ASP A 181 -18.29 1.66 -18.99
C ASP A 181 -18.88 0.50 -18.16
N CYS A 182 -19.59 0.83 -17.07
CA CYS A 182 -20.31 -0.15 -16.25
C CYS A 182 -21.83 -0.16 -16.52
N HIS A 183 -22.46 1.00 -16.72
CA HIS A 183 -23.91 1.11 -16.94
C HIS A 183 -24.31 1.12 -18.42
N ASN A 184 -23.80 0.14 -19.19
CA ASN A 184 -24.11 -0.03 -20.61
C ASN A 184 -25.36 -0.88 -20.90
N GLY A 185 -26.14 -1.21 -19.87
CA GLY A 185 -27.38 -1.98 -19.98
C GLY A 185 -28.13 -2.06 -18.65
N SER A 186 -29.16 -2.88 -18.60
CA SER A 186 -29.96 -3.07 -17.39
C SER A 186 -29.22 -3.97 -16.39
N ALA A 187 -28.85 -3.44 -15.24
CA ALA A 187 -28.22 -4.20 -14.15
C ALA A 187 -29.26 -4.51 -13.05
N LYS A 188 -29.24 -5.73 -12.51
CA LYS A 188 -30.05 -6.07 -11.32
C LYS A 188 -29.25 -5.75 -10.06
N THR A 189 -29.76 -4.86 -9.22
CA THR A 189 -29.21 -4.57 -7.88
C THR A 189 -30.32 -4.81 -6.87
N GLY A 190 -30.11 -5.68 -5.88
CA GLY A 190 -31.07 -5.89 -4.79
C GLY A 190 -32.44 -6.46 -5.17
N GLY A 191 -32.62 -6.98 -6.39
CA GLY A 191 -33.92 -7.47 -6.90
C GLY A 191 -34.62 -6.48 -7.83
N GLU A 192 -34.12 -5.25 -7.92
CA GLU A 192 -34.61 -4.20 -8.82
C GLU A 192 -33.72 -4.12 -10.06
N VAL A 193 -34.34 -3.86 -11.21
CA VAL A 193 -33.61 -3.66 -12.47
C VAL A 193 -33.33 -2.16 -12.57
N ALA A 194 -32.08 -1.76 -12.30
CA ALA A 194 -31.64 -0.40 -12.58
C ALA A 194 -31.84 -0.12 -14.08
N ALA A 195 -32.64 0.90 -14.38
CA ALA A 195 -32.96 1.28 -15.75
C ALA A 195 -31.68 1.63 -16.53
N ASP A 196 -31.66 1.35 -17.84
CA ASP A 196 -30.59 1.77 -18.75
C ASP A 196 -30.42 3.29 -18.71
N ILE A 197 -29.37 3.74 -18.00
CA ILE A 197 -29.10 5.17 -17.84
C ILE A 197 -28.53 5.78 -19.13
N LYS A 198 -28.12 4.99 -20.13
CA LYS A 198 -27.53 5.48 -21.40
C LYS A 198 -28.38 6.51 -22.09
N SER A 199 -29.71 6.36 -22.03
CA SER A 199 -30.67 7.33 -22.56
C SER A 199 -30.69 8.64 -21.75
N LYS A 200 -30.42 8.59 -20.44
CA LYS A 200 -30.39 9.73 -19.52
C LYS A 200 -29.05 10.49 -19.56
N VAL A 201 -27.93 9.80 -19.79
CA VAL A 201 -26.58 10.41 -19.72
C VAL A 201 -26.10 11.01 -21.06
N LYS A 202 -26.52 10.44 -22.21
CA LYS A 202 -25.98 10.78 -23.55
C LYS A 202 -26.03 12.26 -23.95
N ASN A 203 -26.93 13.05 -23.36
CA ASN A 203 -27.18 14.44 -23.77
C ASN A 203 -27.09 15.46 -22.61
N ARG A 204 -26.49 15.10 -21.47
CA ARG A 204 -26.42 15.97 -20.28
C ARG A 204 -25.03 16.61 -20.17
N LYS A 205 -25.00 17.93 -20.04
CA LYS A 205 -23.77 18.74 -19.85
C LYS A 205 -23.14 18.54 -18.47
N PHE A 206 -23.95 18.18 -17.47
CA PHE A 206 -23.55 17.82 -16.11
C PHE A 206 -24.37 16.61 -15.67
N ILE A 207 -23.70 15.58 -15.18
CA ILE A 207 -24.35 14.37 -14.65
C ILE A 207 -24.77 14.66 -13.21
N HIS A 208 -26.02 14.32 -12.92
CA HIS A 208 -26.83 14.71 -11.76
C HIS A 208 -26.34 14.08 -10.45
N ASP A 209 -26.95 14.48 -9.32
CA ASP A 209 -26.90 13.81 -8.00
C ASP A 209 -27.02 12.28 -8.15
N PRO A 210 -26.52 11.44 -7.22
CA PRO A 210 -26.74 10.00 -7.27
C PRO A 210 -28.21 9.70 -7.62
N ALA A 211 -28.48 8.65 -8.39
CA ALA A 211 -29.86 8.26 -8.69
C ALA A 211 -30.56 7.91 -7.37
N ALA A 212 -31.08 8.94 -6.70
CA ALA A 212 -31.97 8.83 -5.58
C ALA A 212 -33.25 8.27 -6.19
N GLU A 213 -33.49 7.02 -5.86
CA GLU A 213 -34.75 6.33 -6.04
C GLU A 213 -35.05 5.91 -7.49
N GLY A 214 -35.00 4.59 -7.66
CA GLY A 214 -35.89 3.84 -8.53
C GLY A 214 -36.30 2.60 -7.76
#